data_AF-A0A2P9GYG6-F1
#
_entry.id   AF-A0A2P9GYG6-F1
#
_cell.length_a   1.000
_cell.length_b   1.000
_cell.length_c   1.000
_cell.angle_alpha   90.00
_cell.angle_beta   90.00
_cell.angle_gamma   90.00
#
_symmetry.space_group_name_H-M   'P 1'
#
loop_
_entity.id
_entity.type
_entity.pdbx_description
1 polymer ?
#
loop_
_entity_poly.entity_id
_entity_poly.type
_entity_poly.pdbx_seq_one_letter_code
_entity_poly.pdbx_strand_id
1 'polypeptide(L)' 'MDQFTPIAHITVPWGRQEIELQEVEFASGGVRLLRVRIREGRRFTIFDIDAASAQAWGAAMQGWAARQATSGCAAPGGE' A
#
# COMPACT_ATOMS: atom_id res chain seq x y z
N MET A 1 14.02 -20.67 -7.93
CA MET A 1 14.28 -19.22 -7.87
C MET A 1 12.98 -18.55 -7.52
N ASP A 2 13.01 -17.57 -6.64
CA ASP A 2 11.81 -16.79 -6.32
C ASP A 2 11.54 -15.80 -7.46
N GLN A 3 10.28 -15.70 -7.87
CA GLN A 3 9.86 -14.77 -8.92
C GLN A 3 9.22 -13.53 -8.28
N PHE A 4 9.61 -12.35 -8.77
CA PHE A 4 9.08 -11.06 -8.32
C PHE A 4 8.34 -10.38 -9.47
N THR A 5 7.07 -10.06 -9.25
CA THR A 5 6.24 -9.35 -10.22
C THR A 5 5.89 -7.97 -9.66
N PRO A 6 6.36 -6.85 -10.24
CA PRO A 6 6.03 -5.52 -9.75
C PRO A 6 4.55 -5.20 -9.95
N ILE A 7 3.92 -4.62 -8.93
CA ILE A 7 2.49 -4.25 -8.94
C ILE A 7 2.32 -2.74 -8.94
N ALA A 8 3.00 -2.02 -8.03
CA ALA A 8 2.88 -0.58 -7.92
C ALA A 8 4.12 0.05 -7.31
N HIS A 9 4.34 1.33 -7.65
CA HIS A 9 5.31 2.21 -7.00
C HIS A 9 4.62 3.54 -6.71
N ILE A 10 4.60 3.92 -5.43
CA ILE A 10 3.91 5.10 -4.93
C ILE A 10 4.94 5.99 -4.25
N THR A 11 4.98 7.26 -4.64
CA THR A 11 5.78 8.29 -3.98
C THR A 11 4.87 9.16 -3.13
N VAL A 12 5.16 9.24 -1.84
CA VAL A 12 4.47 10.15 -0.93
C VAL A 12 5.12 11.53 -1.05
N PRO A 13 4.35 12.60 -1.32
CA PRO A 13 4.89 13.94 -1.55
C PRO A 13 5.59 14.52 -0.31
N TRP A 14 5.22 14.06 0.89
CA TRP A 14 5.86 14.43 2.15
C TRP A 14 6.91 13.40 2.54
N GLY A 15 8.12 13.86 2.88
CA GLY A 15 9.14 13.03 3.52
C GLY A 15 9.99 12.12 2.59
N ARG A 16 9.85 12.23 1.26
CA ARG A 16 10.55 11.34 0.29
C ARG A 16 10.33 9.86 0.60
N GLN A 17 9.10 9.51 0.96
CA GLN A 17 8.75 8.13 1.25
C GLN A 17 8.33 7.43 -0.05
N GLU A 18 8.86 6.24 -0.27
CA GLU A 18 8.53 5.41 -1.43
C GLU A 18 7.93 4.09 -0.94
N ILE A 19 6.84 3.66 -1.57
CA ILE A 19 6.19 2.38 -1.31
C ILE A 19 6.20 1.60 -2.61
N GLU A 20 6.83 0.44 -2.62
CA GLU A 20 6.82 -0.51 -3.74
C GLU A 20 6.05 -1.77 -3.32
N LEU A 21 5.20 -2.25 -4.23
CA LEU A 21 4.41 -3.47 -4.07
C LEU A 21 4.83 -4.49 -5.13
N GLN A 22 5.09 -5.72 -4.72
CA GLN A 22 5.49 -6.81 -5.62
C GLN A 22 4.80 -8.12 -5.20
N GLU A 23 4.31 -8.90 -6.17
CA GLU A 23 3.98 -10.30 -5.90
C GLU A 23 5.27 -11.11 -5.83
N VAL A 24 5.38 -11.99 -4.82
CA VAL A 24 6.50 -12.91 -4.63
C VAL A 24 5.97 -14.33 -4.71
N GLU A 25 6.53 -15.12 -5.62
CA GLU A 25 6.27 -16.55 -5.73
C GLU A 25 7.48 -17.32 -5.20
N PHE A 26 7.32 -17.98 -4.05
CA PHE A 26 8.38 -18.77 -3.42
C PHE A 26 8.46 -20.17 -4.03
N ALA A 27 9.69 -20.58 -4.38
CA ALA A 27 9.93 -21.83 -5.11
C ALA A 27 9.56 -23.12 -4.34
N SER A 28 9.32 -23.04 -3.03
CA SER A 28 9.16 -24.19 -2.14
C SER A 28 7.72 -24.66 -1.92
N GLY A 29 6.72 -24.07 -2.58
CA GLY A 29 5.32 -24.50 -2.37
C GLY A 29 4.21 -23.61 -2.92
N GLY A 30 4.48 -22.70 -3.86
CA GLY A 30 3.44 -21.98 -4.61
C GLY A 30 2.64 -20.93 -3.83
N VAL A 31 3.04 -20.60 -2.60
CA VAL A 31 2.41 -19.51 -1.85
C VAL A 31 2.83 -18.19 -2.50
N ARG A 32 1.83 -17.45 -2.97
CA ARG A 32 1.98 -16.08 -3.48
C ARG A 32 1.71 -15.10 -2.37
N LEU A 33 2.71 -14.29 -2.04
CA LEU A 33 2.60 -13.22 -1.05
C LEU A 33 2.77 -11.86 -1.73
N LEU A 34 2.20 -10.84 -1.10
CA LEU A 34 2.45 -9.45 -1.46
C LEU A 34 3.62 -8.93 -0.63
N ARG A 35 4.74 -8.65 -1.29
CA ARG A 35 5.86 -7.93 -0.70
C ARG A 35 5.62 -6.44 -0.74
N VAL A 36 5.70 -5.83 0.44
CA VAL A 36 5.63 -4.38 0.64
C VAL A 36 7.02 -3.89 1.01
N ARG A 37 7.54 -2.93 0.25
CA ARG A 37 8.83 -2.28 0.49
C ARG A 37 8.57 -0.82 0.75
N ILE A 38 8.90 -0.35 1.94
CA ILE A 38 8.75 1.04 2.34
C ILE A 38 10.14 1.63 2.58
N ARG A 39 10.45 2.70 1.85
CA ARG A 39 11.70 3.44 1.99
C ARG A 39 11.40 4.84 2.51
N GLU A 40 12.06 5.22 3.59
CA GLU A 40 12.02 6.58 4.16
C GLU A 40 13.46 7.04 4.38
N GLY A 41 14.01 7.74 3.38
CA GLY A 41 15.41 8.16 3.37
C GLY A 41 16.39 6.98 3.47
N ARG A 42 16.97 6.78 4.66
CA ARG A 42 17.90 5.67 4.98
C ARG A 42 17.21 4.46 5.63
N ARG A 43 15.96 4.61 6.07
CA ARG A 43 15.18 3.52 6.68
C ARG A 43 14.50 2.75 5.57
N PHE A 44 14.59 1.43 5.64
CA PHE A 44 13.90 0.52 4.74
C PHE A 44 13.19 -0.54 5.58
N THR A 45 11.94 -0.79 5.26
CA THR A 45 11.15 -1.87 5.86
C THR A 45 10.63 -2.73 4.72
N ILE A 46 10.86 -4.04 4.81
CA ILE A 46 10.37 -5.00 3.83
C ILE A 46 9.66 -6.09 4.61
N PHE A 47 8.42 -6.38 4.23
CA PHE A 47 7.64 -7.45 4.81
C PHE A 47 6.68 -8.00 3.76
N ASP A 48 6.27 -9.26 3.97
CA ASP A 48 5.39 -9.98 3.07
C ASP A 48 4.06 -10.24 3.78
N ILE A 49 2.94 -10.05 3.09
CA ILE A 49 1.59 -10.29 3.62
C ILE A 49 0.82 -11.22 2.69
N ASP A 50 -0.10 -12.00 3.26
CA ASP A 50 -1.01 -12.85 2.50
C ASP A 50 -2.16 -12.04 1.87
N ALA A 51 -2.93 -12.70 1.00
CA ALA A 51 -4.02 -12.07 0.27
C ALA A 51 -5.13 -11.49 1.17
N ALA A 52 -5.48 -12.16 2.28
CA ALA A 52 -6.52 -11.68 3.18
C ALA A 52 -6.05 -10.44 3.95
N SER A 53 -4.80 -10.44 4.42
CA SER A 53 -4.16 -9.27 5.03
C SER A 53 -4.08 -8.08 4.06
N ALA A 54 -3.72 -8.33 2.79
CA ALA A 54 -3.66 -7.31 1.75
C ALA A 54 -5.04 -6.70 1.47
N GLN A 55 -6.10 -7.52 1.39
CA GLN A 55 -7.47 -7.07 1.20
C GLN A 55 -7.92 -6.17 2.36
N ALA A 56 -7.68 -6.59 3.61
CA ALA A 56 -8.05 -5.82 4.78
C ALA A 56 -7.32 -4.46 4.83
N TRP A 57 -6.01 -4.45 4.55
CA TRP A 57 -5.22 -3.22 4.50
C TRP A 57 -5.72 -2.26 3.41
N GLY A 58 -5.99 -2.78 2.20
CA GLY A 58 -6.54 -2.01 1.08
C GLY A 58 -7.89 -1.37 1.39
N ALA A 59 -8.81 -2.14 1.99
CA ALA A 59 -10.13 -1.64 2.38
C ALA A 59 -10.03 -0.51 3.43
N ALA A 60 -9.12 -0.64 4.40
CA ALA A 60 -8.89 0.41 5.40
C ALA A 60 -8.37 1.71 4.78
N MET A 61 -7.42 1.62 3.85
CA MET A 61 -6.90 2.78 3.10
C MET A 61 -7.99 3.48 2.28
N GLN A 62 -8.80 2.71 1.55
CA GLN A 62 -9.91 3.24 0.77
C GLN A 62 -10.98 3.91 1.65
N GLY A 63 -11.34 3.28 2.76
CA GLY A 63 -12.29 3.83 3.72
C GLY A 63 -11.82 5.16 4.32
N TRP A 64 -10.53 5.29 4.63
CA TRP A 64 -9.95 6.56 5.06
C TRP A 64 -10.02 7.63 3.97
N ALA A 65 -9.61 7.31 2.73
CA ALA A 65 -9.62 8.27 1.62
C ALA A 65 -11.03 8.79 1.31
N ALA A 66 -12.04 7.91 1.34
CA ALA A 66 -13.43 8.29 1.12
C ALA A 66 -13.95 9.31 2.14
N ARG A 67 -13.56 9.19 3.42
CA ARG A 67 -13.95 10.13 4.49
C ARG A 67 -13.36 11.52 4.30
N GLN A 68 -12.17 11.62 3.71
CA GLN A 68 -11.55 12.92 3.41
C GLN A 68 -12.29 13.63 2.27
N ALA A 69 -12.72 12.88 1.26
CA ALA A 69 -13.49 13.43 0.15
C ALA A 69 -14.85 13.99 0.59
N THR A 70 -15.52 13.34 1.55
CA THR A 70 -16.79 13.84 2.11
C THR A 70 -16.60 15.00 3.07
N SER A 71 -15.51 15.01 3.86
CA SER A 71 -15.20 16.11 4.79
C SER A 71 -14.78 17.40 4.09
N GLY A 72 -14.26 17.31 2.85
CA GLY A 72 -13.94 18.47 2.01
C GLY A 72 -15.15 19.15 1.35
N CYS A 73 -16.35 18.56 1.46
CA CYS A 73 -17.61 19.12 0.96
C CYS A 73 -18.46 19.65 2.12
N ALA A 74 -17.88 20.43 3.02
CA ALA A 74 -18.66 21.35 3.86
C ALA A 74 -18.73 22.69 3.11
N ALA A 75 -19.85 22.90 2.40
CA ALA A 75 -20.12 24.13 1.67
C ALA A 75 -20.07 25.36 2.60
N PRO A 76 -19.48 26.50 2.20
CA PRO A 76 -19.71 27.75 2.88
C PRO A 76 -21.05 28.32 2.40
N GLY A 77 -21.99 28.52 3.33
CA GLY A 77 -23.16 29.38 3.10
C GLY A 77 -24.50 28.65 3.11
N GLY A 78 -25.29 28.97 4.14
CA GLY A 78 -26.71 28.68 4.28
C GLY A 78 -27.17 29.43 5.52
N GLU A 79 -27.46 30.71 5.31
CA GLU A 79 -27.88 31.75 6.27
C GLU A 79 -29.09 31.35 7.14
#